data_AF-A0A6N8DKC7-F1
#
_entry.id   AF-A0A6N8DKC7-F1
#
_cell.length_a   1.000
_cell.length_b   1.000
_cell.length_c   1.000
_cell.angle_alpha   90.00
_cell.angle_beta   90.00
_cell.angle_gamma   90.00
#
_symmetry.space_group_name_H-M   'P 1'
#
loop_
_entity.id
_entity.type
_entity.pdbx_description
1 polymer ?
#
loop_
_entity_poly.entity_id
_entity_poly.type
_entity_poly.pdbx_seq_one_letter_code
_entity_poly.pdbx_strand_id
1 'polypeptide(L)'
;MKLSDFESLVQLGVGIHAGTAFFSMLNEIQLQPIAGRIAEVEAWLKDCKSKYIDNKRGFYFYEFLNKKNKTELEIKVDELIDKLNGIRTSIKICRIQHFNEFKKLTKINFSVGGLLLMVLVVASFCPDAELNVWTAILLSGLCFCPALWSFIRLWRRGRDALAPALDRLAFLEAIMRGEDV
;
A
#
# COMPACT_ATOMS: atom_id res chain seq x y z
N MET A 1 -20.34 -33.76 -13.45
CA MET A 1 -19.90 -33.45 -12.07
C MET A 1 -21.15 -33.18 -11.25
N LYS A 2 -21.19 -33.64 -10.00
CA LYS A 2 -22.32 -33.37 -9.12
C LYS A 2 -22.17 -31.99 -8.49
N LEU A 3 -23.30 -31.40 -8.11
CA LEU A 3 -23.35 -30.12 -7.45
C LEU A 3 -22.57 -30.10 -6.11
N SER A 4 -22.62 -31.22 -5.38
CA SER A 4 -21.89 -31.45 -4.13
C SER A 4 -20.37 -31.32 -4.30
N ASP A 5 -19.83 -31.67 -5.48
CA ASP A 5 -18.39 -31.58 -5.76
C ASP A 5 -17.93 -30.11 -5.84
N PHE A 6 -18.86 -29.18 -6.05
CA PHE A 6 -18.62 -27.75 -6.22
C PHE A 6 -18.77 -26.94 -4.92
N GLU A 7 -19.36 -27.53 -3.89
CA GLU A 7 -19.69 -26.83 -2.65
C GLU A 7 -18.44 -26.27 -1.96
N SER A 8 -17.38 -27.07 -1.88
CA SER A 8 -16.08 -26.69 -1.32
C SER A 8 -15.42 -25.53 -2.10
N LEU A 9 -15.59 -25.51 -3.42
CA LEU A 9 -15.03 -24.47 -4.28
C LEU A 9 -15.75 -23.13 -4.10
N VAL A 10 -17.07 -23.15 -3.99
CA VAL A 10 -17.83 -21.92 -3.76
C VAL A 10 -17.68 -21.44 -2.32
N GLN A 11 -17.57 -22.34 -1.34
CA GLN A 11 -17.19 -21.97 0.04
C GLN A 11 -15.81 -21.30 0.08
N LEU A 12 -14.83 -21.83 -0.66
CA LEU A 12 -13.52 -21.19 -0.82
C LEU A 12 -13.64 -19.82 -1.51
N GLY A 13 -14.45 -19.71 -2.57
CA GLY A 13 -14.72 -18.44 -3.25
C GLY A 13 -15.32 -17.38 -2.32
N VAL A 14 -16.35 -17.74 -1.55
CA VAL A 14 -16.95 -16.87 -0.53
C VAL A 14 -15.90 -16.49 0.53
N GLY A 15 -15.07 -17.44 0.96
CA GLY A 15 -13.95 -17.20 1.88
C GLY A 15 -12.91 -16.23 1.33
N ILE A 16 -12.59 -16.29 0.04
CA ILE A 16 -11.68 -15.36 -0.63
C ILE A 16 -12.31 -13.96 -0.72
N HIS A 17 -13.59 -13.87 -1.07
CA HIS A 17 -14.32 -12.60 -1.12
C HIS A 17 -14.44 -11.96 0.26
N ALA A 18 -14.71 -12.73 1.31
CA ALA A 18 -14.68 -12.26 2.70
C ALA A 18 -13.26 -11.92 3.17
N GLY A 19 -12.28 -12.72 2.75
CA GLY A 19 -10.85 -12.56 2.99
C GLY A 19 -10.26 -11.30 2.37
N THR A 20 -10.96 -10.61 1.47
CA THR A 20 -10.57 -9.27 1.00
C THR A 20 -10.37 -8.27 2.15
N ALA A 21 -11.02 -8.45 3.31
CA ALA A 21 -10.75 -7.69 4.53
C ALA A 21 -9.33 -7.89 5.08
N PHE A 22 -8.77 -9.10 4.97
CA PHE A 22 -7.39 -9.42 5.37
C PHE A 22 -6.36 -8.66 4.51
N PHE A 23 -6.71 -8.29 3.28
CA PHE A 23 -5.85 -7.48 2.42
C PHE A 23 -5.74 -6.02 2.88
N SER A 24 -6.68 -5.51 3.68
CA SER A 24 -6.51 -4.21 4.35
C SER A 24 -5.33 -4.24 5.32
N MET A 25 -5.09 -5.38 5.97
CA MET A 25 -3.94 -5.60 6.87
C MET A 25 -2.63 -5.68 6.09
N LEU A 26 -2.60 -6.36 4.95
CA LEU A 26 -1.40 -6.45 4.10
C LEU A 26 -0.97 -5.09 3.52
N ASN A 27 -1.93 -4.17 3.32
CA ASN A 27 -1.64 -2.82 2.86
C ASN A 27 -0.91 -1.98 3.94
N GLU A 28 -1.21 -2.21 5.22
CA GLU A 28 -0.48 -1.57 6.31
C GLU A 28 0.95 -2.10 6.42
N ILE A 29 1.17 -3.39 6.16
CA ILE A 29 2.50 -4.02 6.15
C ILE A 29 3.42 -3.37 5.09
N GLN A 30 2.88 -2.96 3.94
CA GLN A 30 3.68 -2.29 2.89
C GLN A 30 4.07 -0.85 3.25
N LEU A 31 3.29 -0.17 4.08
CA LEU A 31 3.53 1.22 4.44
C LEU A 31 4.47 1.37 5.65
N GLN A 32 4.59 0.35 6.51
CA GLN A 32 5.52 0.33 7.63
C GLN A 32 6.98 0.65 7.28
N PRO A 33 7.61 0.03 6.26
CA PRO A 33 9.01 0.32 5.92
C PRO A 33 9.21 1.79 5.50
N ILE A 34 8.20 2.41 4.88
CA ILE A 34 8.27 3.82 4.44
C ILE A 34 8.16 4.76 5.64
N ALA A 35 7.31 4.43 6.61
CA ALA A 35 7.21 5.20 7.85
C ALA A 35 8.54 5.19 8.62
N GLY A 36 9.23 4.05 8.66
CA GLY A 36 10.57 3.94 9.27
C GLY A 36 11.60 4.85 8.58
N ARG A 37 11.69 4.77 7.25
CA ARG A 37 12.59 5.61 6.45
C ARG A 37 12.34 7.11 6.63
N ILE A 38 11.08 7.53 6.66
CA ILE A 38 10.71 8.93 6.93
C ILE A 38 11.15 9.35 8.33
N ALA A 39 10.96 8.49 9.33
CA ALA A 39 11.37 8.80 10.71
C ALA A 39 12.89 8.93 10.84
N GLU A 40 13.66 8.13 10.10
CA GLU A 40 15.12 8.22 10.05
C GLU A 40 15.59 9.55 9.45
N VAL A 41 15.05 9.94 8.28
CA VAL A 41 15.36 11.23 7.64
C VAL A 41 14.92 12.40 8.53
N GLU A 42 13.76 12.30 9.19
CA GLU A 42 13.29 13.33 10.13
C GLU A 42 14.23 13.48 11.34
N ALA A 43 14.68 12.36 11.92
CA ALA A 43 15.60 12.37 13.05
C ALA A 43 16.94 12.98 12.64
N TRP A 44 17.46 12.64 11.46
CA TRP A 44 18.67 13.22 10.91
C TRP A 44 18.54 14.74 10.70
N LEU A 45 17.45 15.22 10.08
CA LEU A 45 17.22 16.66 9.88
C LEU A 45 17.13 17.42 11.21
N LYS A 46 16.48 16.84 12.23
CA LYS A 46 16.40 17.42 13.58
C LYS A 46 17.77 17.47 14.26
N ASP A 47 18.58 16.42 14.13
CA ASP A 47 19.94 16.38 14.64
C ASP A 47 20.83 17.45 13.96
N CYS A 48 20.73 17.60 12.63
CA CYS A 48 21.38 18.69 11.90
C CYS A 48 20.99 20.07 12.44
N LYS A 49 19.69 20.30 12.66
CA LYS A 49 19.18 21.57 13.20
C LYS A 49 19.67 21.82 14.64
N SER A 50 19.67 20.78 15.49
CA SER A 50 20.14 20.88 16.88
C SER A 50 21.64 21.15 16.98
N LYS A 51 22.47 20.42 16.22
CA LYS A 51 23.93 20.60 16.21
C LYS A 51 24.36 21.96 15.65
N TYR A 52 23.54 22.55 14.78
CA TYR A 52 23.71 23.91 14.29
C TYR A 52 23.42 24.97 15.37
N ILE A 53 22.34 24.79 16.15
CA ILE A 53 21.95 25.71 17.23
C ILE A 53 22.99 25.68 18.37
N ASP A 54 23.50 24.50 18.73
CA ASP A 54 24.37 24.32 19.89
C ASP A 54 25.86 24.64 19.64
N ASN A 55 26.28 24.98 18.42
CA ASN A 55 27.67 25.30 18.07
C ASN A 55 28.70 24.25 18.56
N LYS A 56 28.27 22.99 18.75
CA LYS A 56 29.15 21.89 19.17
C LYS A 56 29.71 21.21 17.92
N ARG A 57 31.04 21.21 17.83
CA ARG A 57 31.86 20.55 16.79
C ARG A 57 31.39 19.10 16.55
N GLY A 58 30.57 18.90 15.51
CA GLY A 58 30.21 17.58 14.97
C GLY A 58 30.86 17.43 13.59
N PHE A 59 32.00 16.75 13.55
CA PHE A 59 33.10 16.95 12.61
C PHE A 59 33.01 16.22 11.26
N TYR A 60 31.83 15.83 10.75
CA TYR A 60 31.77 15.07 9.48
C TYR A 60 30.77 15.58 8.43
N PHE A 61 29.72 16.33 8.80
CA PHE A 61 28.80 16.93 7.83
C PHE A 61 29.16 18.38 7.48
N TYR A 62 29.85 19.06 8.40
CA TYR A 62 30.32 20.44 8.20
C TYR A 62 31.36 20.55 7.08
N GLU A 63 32.09 19.49 6.74
CA GLU A 63 33.13 19.54 5.71
C GLU A 63 32.56 19.56 4.28
N PHE A 64 31.40 18.93 4.03
CA PHE A 64 30.70 18.99 2.75
C PHE A 64 29.95 20.31 2.54
N LEU A 65 29.50 20.94 3.63
CA LEU A 65 28.80 22.24 3.60
C LEU A 65 29.73 23.44 3.89
N ASN A 66 31.03 23.21 4.01
CA ASN A 66 32.05 24.15 4.53
C ASN A 66 32.37 25.36 3.65
N LYS A 67 31.47 25.72 2.72
CA LYS A 67 31.62 26.91 1.87
C LYS A 67 30.43 27.87 1.93
N LYS A 68 29.36 27.54 2.65
CA LYS A 68 28.11 28.32 2.66
C LYS A 68 27.87 29.05 3.98
N ASN A 69 27.27 30.23 3.87
CA ASN A 69 27.06 31.15 4.99
C ASN A 69 26.09 30.54 6.02
N LYS A 70 26.22 30.92 7.30
CA LYS A 70 25.44 30.34 8.41
C LYS A 70 23.93 30.32 8.13
N THR A 71 23.41 31.41 7.57
CA THR A 71 22.01 31.61 7.17
C THR A 71 21.59 30.71 6.02
N GLU A 72 22.49 30.42 5.08
CA GLU A 72 22.20 29.61 3.90
C GLU A 72 22.00 28.13 4.26
N LEU A 73 22.65 27.65 5.32
CA LEU A 73 22.47 26.30 5.82
C LEU A 73 21.13 26.11 6.52
N GLU A 74 20.71 27.07 7.34
CA GLU A 74 19.41 27.03 8.04
C GLU A 74 18.26 27.00 7.03
N ILE A 75 18.32 27.85 6.01
CA ILE A 75 17.35 27.87 4.90
C ILE A 75 17.28 26.51 4.20
N LYS A 76 18.43 25.87 3.93
CA LYS A 76 18.47 24.55 3.31
C LYS A 76 17.87 23.44 4.17
N VAL A 77 18.13 23.44 5.48
CA VAL A 77 17.58 22.44 6.40
C VAL A 77 16.06 22.59 6.48
N ASP A 78 15.56 23.81 6.59
CA ASP A 78 14.11 24.06 6.60
C ASP A 78 13.47 23.68 5.25
N GLU A 79 14.12 23.95 4.11
CA GLU A 79 13.67 23.48 2.79
C GLU A 79 13.55 21.94 2.72
N LEU A 80 14.52 21.21 3.30
CA LEU A 80 14.49 19.74 3.34
C LEU A 80 13.39 19.21 4.26
N ILE A 81 13.14 19.87 5.40
CA ILE A 81 12.03 19.55 6.29
C ILE A 81 10.68 19.75 5.57
N ASP A 82 10.54 20.85 4.82
CA ASP A 82 9.35 21.12 4.02
C ASP A 82 9.15 20.08 2.92
N LYS A 83 10.23 19.66 2.24
CA LYS A 83 10.19 18.54 1.27
C LYS A 83 9.74 17.25 1.94
N LEU A 84 10.25 16.92 3.13
CA LEU A 84 9.85 15.73 3.88
C LEU A 84 8.37 15.78 4.29
N ASN A 85 7.89 16.94 4.73
CA ASN A 85 6.47 17.16 5.05
C ASN A 85 5.57 17.01 3.80
N GLY A 86 6.06 17.47 2.64
CA GLY A 86 5.40 17.27 1.35
C GLY A 86 5.27 15.77 0.98
N ILE A 87 6.33 14.99 1.19
CA ILE A 87 6.32 13.53 0.98
C ILE A 87 5.31 12.86 1.93
N ARG A 88 5.36 13.19 3.22
CA ARG A 88 4.43 12.68 4.24
C ARG A 88 2.97 12.96 3.87
N THR A 89 2.69 14.17 3.38
CA THR A 89 1.35 14.57 2.95
C THR A 89 0.91 13.77 1.73
N SER A 90 1.78 13.60 0.74
CA SER A 90 1.51 12.80 -0.46
C SER A 90 1.18 11.34 -0.12
N ILE A 91 1.92 10.75 0.82
CA ILE A 91 1.66 9.38 1.30
C ILE A 91 0.30 9.28 2.01
N LYS A 92 -0.05 10.26 2.86
CA LYS A 92 -1.37 10.30 3.51
C LYS A 92 -2.50 10.39 2.48
N ILE A 93 -2.37 11.25 1.47
CA ILE A 93 -3.35 11.38 0.40
C ILE A 93 -3.49 10.05 -0.36
N CYS A 94 -2.36 9.43 -0.74
CA CYS A 94 -2.34 8.12 -1.39
C CYS A 94 -3.06 7.06 -0.54
N ARG A 95 -2.80 7.01 0.77
CA ARG A 95 -3.46 6.07 1.69
C ARG A 95 -4.98 6.28 1.71
N ILE A 96 -5.45 7.52 1.80
CA ILE A 96 -6.90 7.83 1.82
C ILE A 96 -7.54 7.42 0.48
N GLN A 97 -6.90 7.75 -0.64
CA GLN A 97 -7.41 7.40 -1.96
C GLN A 97 -7.47 5.88 -2.16
N HIS A 98 -6.41 5.17 -1.76
CA HIS A 98 -6.33 3.72 -1.84
C HIS A 98 -7.40 3.04 -0.97
N PHE A 99 -7.61 3.54 0.26
CA PHE A 99 -8.67 3.06 1.14
C PHE A 99 -10.08 3.26 0.58
N ASN A 100 -10.33 4.39 -0.08
CA ASN A 100 -11.62 4.66 -0.72
C ASN A 100 -11.86 3.72 -1.91
N GLU A 101 -10.85 3.46 -2.73
CA GLU A 101 -10.94 2.50 -3.83
C GLU A 101 -11.10 1.06 -3.32
N PHE A 102 -10.39 0.70 -2.25
CA PHE A 102 -10.57 -0.57 -1.56
C PHE A 102 -12.02 -0.76 -1.11
N LYS A 103 -12.61 0.23 -0.42
CA LYS A 103 -14.03 0.19 -0.02
C LYS A 103 -14.97 -0.07 -1.19
N LYS A 104 -14.73 0.54 -2.35
CA LYS A 104 -15.54 0.30 -3.56
C LYS A 104 -15.40 -1.16 -4.03
N LEU A 105 -14.18 -1.68 -4.11
CA LEU A 105 -13.93 -3.05 -4.54
C LEU A 105 -14.43 -4.09 -3.55
N THR A 106 -14.32 -3.84 -2.24
CA THR A 106 -14.90 -4.70 -1.20
C THR A 106 -16.42 -4.77 -1.33
N LYS A 107 -17.11 -3.66 -1.64
CA LYS A 107 -18.56 -3.69 -1.89
C LYS A 107 -18.93 -4.57 -3.09
N ILE A 108 -18.14 -4.51 -4.16
CA ILE A 108 -18.34 -5.34 -5.36
C ILE A 108 -18.10 -6.82 -5.01
N ASN A 109 -16.96 -7.15 -4.39
CA ASN A 109 -16.63 -8.54 -4.02
C ASN A 109 -17.62 -9.12 -3.01
N PHE A 110 -18.11 -8.31 -2.06
CA PHE A 110 -19.17 -8.72 -1.15
C PHE A 110 -20.48 -9.03 -1.89
N SER A 111 -20.85 -8.21 -2.87
CA SER A 111 -22.04 -8.43 -3.69
C SER A 111 -21.92 -9.72 -4.53
N VAL A 112 -20.75 -9.95 -5.13
CA VAL A 112 -20.45 -11.18 -5.87
C VAL A 112 -20.47 -12.41 -4.94
N GLY A 113 -19.86 -12.31 -3.76
CA GLY A 113 -19.88 -13.36 -2.75
C GLY A 113 -21.31 -13.69 -2.27
N GLY A 114 -22.15 -12.68 -2.07
CA GLY A 114 -23.57 -12.86 -1.74
C GLY A 114 -24.36 -13.57 -2.85
N LEU A 115 -24.09 -13.23 -4.11
CA LEU A 115 -24.72 -13.90 -5.25
C LEU A 115 -24.26 -15.37 -5.35
N LEU A 116 -22.97 -15.65 -5.15
CA LEU A 116 -22.43 -17.01 -5.08
C LEU A 116 -23.04 -17.82 -3.93
N LEU A 117 -23.25 -17.19 -2.76
CA LEU A 117 -23.90 -17.83 -1.62
C LEU A 117 -25.36 -18.18 -1.93
N MET A 118 -26.10 -17.30 -2.60
CA MET A 118 -27.46 -17.62 -3.06
C MET A 118 -27.48 -18.82 -4.02
N VAL A 119 -26.51 -18.89 -4.94
CA VAL A 119 -26.36 -20.05 -5.83
C VAL A 119 -26.11 -21.32 -5.04
N LEU A 120 -25.27 -21.29 -4.01
CA LEU A 120 -25.04 -22.42 -3.10
C LEU A 120 -26.30 -22.85 -2.35
N VAL A 121 -27.09 -21.91 -1.85
CA VAL A 121 -28.34 -22.21 -1.15
C VAL A 121 -29.32 -22.91 -2.09
N VAL A 122 -29.51 -22.39 -3.31
CA VAL A 122 -30.36 -23.03 -4.32
C VAL A 122 -29.81 -24.41 -4.69
N ALA A 123 -28.50 -24.52 -4.84
CA ALA A 123 -27.81 -25.77 -5.12
C ALA A 123 -28.06 -26.84 -4.05
N SER A 124 -28.10 -26.47 -2.77
CA SER A 124 -28.32 -27.41 -1.67
C SER A 124 -29.68 -28.12 -1.72
N PHE A 125 -30.67 -27.53 -2.40
CA PHE A 125 -31.99 -28.16 -2.58
C PHE A 125 -32.03 -29.21 -3.70
N CYS A 126 -31.01 -29.26 -4.58
CA CYS A 126 -30.94 -30.17 -5.72
C CYS A 126 -29.54 -30.83 -5.83
N PRO A 127 -29.10 -31.61 -4.82
CA PRO A 127 -27.71 -32.09 -4.74
C PRO A 127 -27.29 -33.02 -5.88
N ASP A 128 -28.23 -33.78 -6.44
CA ASP A 128 -27.99 -34.73 -7.53
C ASP A 128 -28.10 -34.11 -8.93
N ALA A 129 -28.37 -32.80 -9.04
CA ALA A 129 -28.42 -32.14 -10.34
C ALA A 129 -27.05 -32.18 -11.01
N GLU A 130 -27.00 -32.62 -12.27
CA GLU A 130 -25.79 -32.60 -13.07
C GLU A 130 -25.46 -31.16 -13.47
N LEU A 131 -24.26 -30.70 -13.12
CA LEU A 131 -23.80 -29.39 -13.53
C LEU A 131 -23.14 -29.46 -14.91
N ASN A 132 -23.60 -28.61 -15.83
CA ASN A 132 -22.94 -28.43 -17.13
C ASN A 132 -21.50 -27.90 -16.92
N VAL A 133 -20.55 -28.41 -17.70
CA VAL A 133 -19.14 -27.97 -17.70
C VAL A 133 -19.01 -26.45 -17.85
N TRP A 134 -19.82 -25.83 -18.71
CA TRP A 134 -19.79 -24.37 -18.88
C TRP A 134 -20.20 -23.63 -17.62
N THR A 135 -21.21 -24.13 -16.90
CA THR A 135 -21.66 -23.56 -15.63
C THR A 135 -20.59 -23.74 -14.55
N ALA A 136 -19.90 -24.89 -14.52
CA ALA A 136 -18.76 -25.11 -13.61
C ALA A 136 -17.65 -24.08 -13.86
N ILE A 137 -17.24 -23.91 -15.13
CA ILE A 137 -16.19 -22.96 -15.49
C ILE A 137 -16.59 -21.53 -15.09
N LEU A 138 -17.84 -21.13 -15.34
CA LEU A 138 -18.34 -19.81 -14.98
C LEU A 138 -18.35 -19.59 -13.45
N LEU A 139 -18.82 -20.57 -12.68
CA LEU A 139 -18.84 -20.49 -11.21
C LEU A 139 -17.42 -20.42 -10.64
N SER A 140 -16.50 -21.27 -11.12
CA SER A 140 -15.08 -21.19 -10.77
C SER A 140 -14.50 -19.82 -11.08
N GLY A 141 -14.77 -19.29 -12.28
CA GLY A 141 -14.29 -17.97 -12.69
C GLY A 141 -14.81 -16.86 -11.77
N LEU A 142 -16.08 -16.89 -11.41
CA LEU A 142 -16.69 -15.92 -10.49
C LEU A 142 -16.16 -16.02 -9.05
N CYS A 143 -15.74 -17.22 -8.61
CA CYS A 143 -15.12 -17.41 -7.30
C CYS A 143 -13.76 -16.70 -7.20
N PHE A 144 -12.89 -16.83 -8.20
CA PHE A 144 -11.50 -16.37 -8.09
C PHE A 144 -11.20 -15.05 -8.80
N CYS A 145 -11.70 -14.88 -10.03
CA CYS A 145 -11.28 -13.78 -10.90
C CYS A 145 -11.58 -12.39 -10.32
N PRO A 146 -12.75 -12.09 -9.74
CA PRO A 146 -13.04 -10.74 -9.26
C PRO A 146 -12.17 -10.33 -8.07
N ALA A 147 -11.91 -11.26 -7.14
CA ALA A 147 -11.05 -11.01 -5.99
C ALA A 147 -9.58 -10.84 -6.42
N LEU A 148 -9.08 -11.73 -7.28
CA LEU A 148 -7.71 -11.66 -7.79
C LEU A 148 -7.49 -10.40 -8.65
N TRP A 149 -8.45 -10.05 -9.50
CA TRP A 149 -8.41 -8.83 -10.30
C TRP A 149 -8.40 -7.57 -9.42
N SER A 150 -9.28 -7.54 -8.41
CA SER A 150 -9.32 -6.44 -7.42
C SER A 150 -7.97 -6.28 -6.72
N PHE A 151 -7.35 -7.41 -6.33
CA PHE A 151 -6.03 -7.43 -5.71
C PHE A 151 -4.95 -6.87 -6.63
N ILE A 152 -4.81 -7.41 -7.85
CA ILE A 152 -3.78 -6.98 -8.81
C ILE A 152 -3.93 -5.49 -9.12
N ARG A 153 -5.18 -5.02 -9.29
CA ARG A 153 -5.47 -3.62 -9.57
C ARG A 153 -5.09 -2.70 -8.40
N LEU A 154 -5.46 -3.06 -7.17
CA LEU A 154 -5.10 -2.29 -5.97
C LEU A 154 -3.60 -2.29 -5.73
N TRP A 155 -2.94 -3.43 -5.96
CA TRP A 155 -1.50 -3.57 -5.83
C TRP A 155 -0.74 -2.67 -6.81
N ARG A 156 -1.05 -2.79 -8.12
CA ARG A 156 -0.41 -1.97 -9.15
C ARG A 156 -0.62 -0.49 -8.88
N ARG A 157 -1.87 -0.08 -8.63
CA ARG A 157 -2.19 1.33 -8.39
C ARG A 157 -1.54 1.88 -7.12
N GLY A 158 -1.46 1.08 -6.06
CA GLY A 158 -0.75 1.44 -4.83
C GLY A 158 0.75 1.66 -5.10
N ARG A 159 1.38 0.76 -5.85
CA ARG A 159 2.79 0.90 -6.26
C ARG A 159 3.01 2.15 -7.11
N ASP A 160 2.20 2.37 -8.13
CA ASP A 160 2.36 3.49 -9.07
C ASP A 160 2.14 4.84 -8.38
N ALA A 161 1.16 4.92 -7.46
CA ALA A 161 0.89 6.12 -6.69
C ALA A 161 1.98 6.42 -5.65
N LEU A 162 2.70 5.41 -5.18
CA LEU A 162 3.73 5.52 -4.15
C LEU A 162 5.13 5.76 -4.73
N ALA A 163 5.39 5.30 -5.96
CA ALA A 163 6.65 5.50 -6.68
C ALA A 163 7.20 6.94 -6.59
N PRO A 164 6.45 8.01 -6.92
CA PRO A 164 7.00 9.36 -6.87
C PRO A 164 7.35 9.83 -5.45
N ALA A 165 6.66 9.32 -4.42
CA ALA A 165 6.99 9.63 -3.03
C ALA A 165 8.25 8.88 -2.57
N LEU A 166 8.43 7.64 -3.03
CA LEU A 166 9.63 6.84 -2.78
C LEU A 166 10.86 7.41 -3.46
N ASP A 167 10.74 7.90 -4.70
CA ASP A 167 11.84 8.51 -5.44
C ASP A 167 12.32 9.79 -4.73
N ARG A 168 11.39 10.63 -4.26
CA ARG A 168 11.72 11.83 -3.48
C ARG A 168 12.34 11.49 -2.12
N LEU A 169 11.90 10.40 -1.49
CA LEU A 169 12.48 9.94 -0.23
C LEU A 169 13.90 9.41 -0.44
N ALA A 170 14.12 8.63 -1.51
CA ALA A 170 15.45 8.16 -1.89
C ALA A 170 16.41 9.32 -2.19
N PHE A 171 15.92 10.38 -2.86
CA PHE A 171 16.69 11.61 -3.06
C PHE A 171 17.13 12.26 -1.73
N LEU A 172 16.23 12.34 -0.74
CA LEU A 172 16.60 12.86 0.59
C LEU A 172 17.58 11.96 1.34
N GLU A 173 17.45 10.63 1.19
CA GLU A 173 18.38 9.67 1.77
C GLU A 173 19.77 9.74 1.12
N ALA A 174 19.85 9.97 -0.19
CA ALA A 174 21.11 10.19 -0.90
C ALA A 174 21.83 11.45 -0.36
N ILE A 175 21.09 12.54 -0.17
CA ILE A 175 21.61 13.76 0.48
C ILE A 175 22.10 13.46 1.90
N MET A 176 21.32 12.71 2.69
CA MET A 176 21.70 12.31 4.05
C MET A 176 23.01 11.50 4.07
N ARG A 177 23.25 10.67 3.05
CA ARG A 177 24.46 9.86 2.89
C ARG A 177 25.66 10.63 2.31
N GLY A 178 25.45 11.88 1.88
CA GLY A 178 26.48 12.66 1.20
C GLY A 178 26.83 12.14 -0.18
N GLU A 179 25.90 11.42 -0.83
CA GLU A 179 26.03 11.06 -2.24
C GLU A 179 25.86 12.33 -3.09
N ASP A 180 26.65 12.49 -4.15
CA ASP A 180 26.48 13.58 -5.10
C ASP A 180 25.17 13.34 -5.89
N VAL A 181 24.16 14.19 -5.64
CA VAL A 181 22.81 14.09 -6.21
C VAL A 181 22.57 15.11 -7.31
#